data_AF-A0AAW0TX33-F1
#
_entry.id   AF-A0AAW0TX33-F1
#
_cell.length_a   1.000
_cell.length_b   1.000
_cell.length_c   1.000
_cell.angle_alpha   90.00
_cell.angle_beta   90.00
_cell.angle_gamma   90.00
#
_symmetry.space_group_name_H-M   'P 1'
#
loop_
_entity.id
_entity.type
_entity.pdbx_description
1 polymer ?
#
loop_
_entity_poly.entity_id
_entity_poly.type
_entity_poly.pdbx_seq_one_letter_code
_entity_poly.pdbx_strand_id
1 'polypeptide(L)'
;MKAALVLAVLGVASAGNRYGHGGGSSVTVVSGGVGGGVGGGVGGGVGGGIIGGGHGGYGSSYLVDLSYGYSDYHFSWRHDGGRKYDGQSANYYCRSLGYGWQGVSIETPYEDAIISKIIYQDNVKYIWTSGYRSGYNFRWASGNPFYGINWSYTGSLGKPQPDNAEDGKENCLAVLNNFYNDGIKWHDVACYHEKPIICERPRVYGGYGSSLGGGFTGGSNAGVGVGVGVGVGVGGGVGGGLYGR
;
A
#
# COMPACT_ATOMS: atom_id res chain seq x y z
N MET A 1 37.91 -31.87 24.81
CA MET A 1 37.15 -33.14 24.78
C MET A 1 36.10 -33.10 25.86
N LYS A 2 34.84 -33.45 25.51
CA LYS A 2 33.64 -33.67 26.36
C LYS A 2 33.01 -32.39 26.95
N ALA A 3 31.70 -32.11 26.88
CA ALA A 3 30.53 -32.92 26.54
C ALA A 3 29.39 -32.05 25.98
N ALA A 4 28.62 -32.62 25.06
CA ALA A 4 27.33 -32.12 24.60
C ALA A 4 26.24 -32.48 25.62
N LEU A 5 25.30 -31.57 25.86
CA LEU A 5 24.02 -31.88 26.48
C LEU A 5 22.90 -31.54 25.49
N VAL A 6 22.40 -32.59 24.85
CA VAL A 6 21.15 -32.61 24.10
C VAL A 6 20.05 -32.81 25.14
N LEU A 7 19.13 -31.84 25.27
CA LEU A 7 17.85 -32.09 25.93
C LEU A 7 16.77 -32.12 24.84
N ALA A 8 16.32 -33.33 24.53
CA ALA A 8 15.10 -33.58 23.79
C ALA A 8 13.90 -33.39 24.73
N VAL A 9 12.92 -32.57 24.32
CA VAL A 9 11.58 -32.62 24.89
C VAL A 9 10.63 -33.06 23.79
N LEU A 10 10.10 -34.26 23.97
CA LEU A 10 9.04 -34.85 23.16
C LEU A 10 7.69 -34.21 23.50
N GLY A 11 7.05 -33.68 22.46
CA GLY A 11 5.65 -33.95 22.08
C GLY A 11 4.51 -33.59 23.04
N VAL A 12 3.70 -32.62 22.63
CA VAL A 12 2.23 -32.73 22.68
C VAL A 12 1.66 -32.27 21.34
N ALA A 13 0.92 -33.16 20.68
CA ALA A 13 0.09 -32.88 19.52
C ALA A 13 -1.38 -32.73 19.96
N SER A 14 -2.04 -31.67 19.50
CA SER A 14 -3.48 -31.53 19.18
C SER A 14 -3.76 -30.02 19.08
N ALA A 15 -4.67 -29.47 18.29
CA ALA A 15 -5.68 -30.00 17.40
C ALA A 15 -5.78 -29.05 16.19
N GLY A 16 -6.05 -29.60 15.01
CA GLY A 16 -6.33 -28.80 13.83
C GLY A 16 -7.64 -28.06 13.99
N ASN A 17 -7.63 -26.74 13.74
CA ASN A 17 -8.86 -26.00 13.51
C ASN A 17 -8.98 -25.73 12.01
N ARG A 18 -9.92 -26.44 11.38
CA ARG A 18 -10.39 -26.17 10.03
C ARG A 18 -11.28 -24.93 10.09
N TYR A 19 -10.88 -23.84 9.44
CA TYR A 19 -11.83 -22.84 8.98
C TYR A 19 -11.91 -22.91 7.47
N GLY A 20 -13.05 -23.44 7.01
CA GLY A 20 -13.44 -23.49 5.62
C GLY A 20 -13.90 -22.13 5.11
N HIS A 21 -13.41 -21.81 3.92
CA HIS A 21 -14.11 -21.29 2.74
C HIS A 21 -15.26 -20.27 2.93
N GLY A 22 -15.11 -19.11 2.27
CA GLY A 22 -16.25 -18.35 1.74
C GLY A 22 -16.01 -16.84 1.67
N GLY A 23 -15.60 -16.33 0.49
CA GLY A 23 -15.58 -14.89 0.23
C GLY A 23 -14.49 -14.48 -0.75
N GLY A 24 -14.59 -14.93 -2.00
CA GLY A 24 -13.69 -14.49 -3.08
C GLY A 24 -13.98 -13.05 -3.46
N SER A 25 -13.10 -12.12 -3.09
CA SER A 25 -12.96 -10.86 -3.82
C SER A 25 -12.06 -11.13 -5.03
N SER A 26 -12.64 -11.04 -6.21
CA SER A 26 -11.93 -11.16 -7.49
C SER A 26 -10.80 -10.14 -7.57
N VAL A 27 -9.57 -10.62 -7.46
CA VAL A 27 -8.38 -9.87 -7.87
C VAL A 27 -8.35 -9.92 -9.39
N THR A 28 -8.64 -8.80 -10.03
CA THR A 28 -8.44 -8.68 -11.48
C THR A 28 -6.95 -8.57 -11.76
N VAL A 29 -6.30 -9.72 -11.96
CA VAL A 29 -4.96 -9.78 -12.54
C VAL A 29 -5.10 -9.50 -14.03
N VAL A 30 -4.73 -8.30 -14.48
CA VAL A 30 -4.68 -7.98 -15.90
C VAL A 30 -3.47 -8.73 -16.48
N SER A 31 -3.72 -9.90 -17.05
CA SER A 31 -2.72 -10.69 -17.75
C SER A 31 -2.56 -10.14 -19.17
N GLY A 32 -1.44 -9.44 -19.42
CA GLY A 32 -1.05 -9.03 -20.76
C GLY A 32 -0.72 -10.27 -21.60
N GLY A 33 -1.53 -10.55 -22.61
CA GLY A 33 -1.31 -11.63 -23.56
C GLY A 33 -0.04 -11.41 -24.39
N VAL A 34 0.81 -12.43 -24.45
CA VAL A 34 2.03 -12.47 -25.26
C VAL A 34 1.64 -12.90 -26.68
N GLY A 35 1.63 -11.95 -27.62
CA GLY A 35 1.54 -12.22 -29.06
C GLY A 35 2.94 -12.31 -29.65
N GLY A 36 3.29 -13.47 -30.20
CA GLY A 36 4.58 -13.73 -30.84
C GLY A 36 4.77 -12.97 -32.14
N GLY A 37 5.99 -12.51 -32.37
CA GLY A 37 6.46 -11.93 -33.62
C GLY A 37 7.97 -12.12 -33.75
N VAL A 38 8.38 -12.97 -34.67
CA VAL A 38 9.76 -13.21 -35.10
C VAL A 38 10.24 -12.08 -36.01
N GLY A 39 11.47 -11.60 -35.80
CA GLY A 39 12.17 -10.69 -36.72
C GLY A 39 13.51 -10.24 -36.16
N GLY A 40 14.61 -10.81 -36.68
CA GLY A 40 15.98 -10.50 -36.28
C GLY A 40 16.50 -9.16 -36.82
N GLY A 41 17.56 -8.65 -36.21
CA GLY A 41 18.28 -7.47 -36.71
C GLY A 41 19.28 -6.92 -35.71
N VAL A 42 20.55 -7.01 -36.09
CA VAL A 42 21.79 -6.62 -35.40
C VAL A 42 21.94 -5.12 -35.06
N GLY A 43 22.66 -4.82 -33.96
CA GLY A 43 23.71 -3.80 -33.96
C GLY A 43 23.48 -2.48 -33.19
N GLY A 44 24.41 -2.18 -32.28
CA GLY A 44 24.90 -0.81 -32.03
C GLY A 44 24.27 -0.05 -30.87
N GLY A 45 25.04 0.13 -29.79
CA GLY A 45 24.70 1.07 -28.72
C GLY A 45 24.96 2.53 -29.12
N VAL A 46 24.16 3.43 -28.56
CA VAL A 46 24.50 4.84 -28.25
C VAL A 46 23.52 5.34 -27.20
N GLY A 47 24.02 6.11 -26.22
CA GLY A 47 23.21 6.75 -25.21
C GLY A 47 22.30 7.85 -25.77
N GLY A 48 21.27 8.18 -25.01
CA GLY A 48 20.38 9.30 -25.29
C GLY A 48 19.37 9.44 -24.17
N GLY A 49 19.46 10.55 -23.42
CA GLY A 49 18.53 10.88 -22.35
C GLY A 49 17.11 11.05 -22.87
N ILE A 50 16.14 10.85 -21.98
CA ILE A 50 14.75 11.20 -22.24
C ILE A 50 14.42 12.40 -21.34
N ILE A 51 14.43 13.58 -21.94
CA ILE A 51 13.62 14.71 -21.50
C ILE A 51 12.18 14.36 -21.90
N GLY A 52 11.27 14.26 -20.94
CA GLY A 52 9.81 14.31 -21.16
C GLY A 52 9.20 15.02 -19.96
N GLY A 53 8.52 16.15 -20.05
CA GLY A 53 7.75 16.68 -21.16
C GLY A 53 6.28 16.32 -20.99
N GLY A 54 5.58 17.05 -20.09
CA GLY A 54 4.13 17.23 -20.05
C GLY A 54 3.24 15.98 -19.92
N HIS A 55 2.60 15.80 -18.76
CA HIS A 55 1.45 14.90 -18.64
C HIS A 55 0.19 15.65 -18.24
N GLY A 56 -0.57 16.04 -19.27
CA GLY A 56 -2.01 16.23 -19.17
C GLY A 56 -2.69 14.91 -18.79
N GLY A 57 -3.73 15.03 -17.96
CA GLY A 57 -4.28 13.93 -17.17
C GLY A 57 -4.83 12.76 -17.97
N TYR A 58 -4.07 11.65 -18.02
CA TYR A 58 -4.50 10.24 -17.99
C TYR A 58 -3.35 9.33 -17.48
N GLY A 59 -2.34 9.89 -16.79
CA GLY A 59 -1.10 9.21 -16.38
C GLY A 59 -1.11 8.55 -14.99
N SER A 60 -2.29 8.41 -14.37
CA SER A 60 -2.39 7.98 -12.97
C SER A 60 -2.36 6.46 -12.77
N SER A 61 -2.79 5.65 -13.74
CA SER A 61 -2.92 4.19 -13.51
C SER A 61 -1.59 3.47 -13.55
N TYR A 62 -0.63 3.92 -14.37
CA TYR A 62 0.69 3.29 -14.48
C TYR A 62 1.52 3.48 -13.20
N LEU A 63 1.30 4.56 -12.45
CA LEU A 63 2.08 4.85 -11.24
C LEU A 63 1.53 4.15 -9.99
N VAL A 64 0.31 3.61 -10.00
CA VAL A 64 -0.31 3.07 -8.79
C VAL A 64 -0.17 1.54 -8.77
N ASP A 65 0.58 1.03 -7.81
CA ASP A 65 0.77 -0.42 -7.60
C ASP A 65 -0.30 -1.01 -6.68
N LEU A 66 -0.76 -0.23 -5.71
CA LEU A 66 -1.79 -0.64 -4.76
C LEU A 66 -2.71 0.53 -4.46
N SER A 67 -3.99 0.22 -4.43
CA SER A 67 -5.01 1.08 -3.90
C SER A 67 -5.59 0.42 -2.63
N TYR A 68 -5.24 0.94 -1.44
CA TYR A 68 -5.85 0.56 -0.17
C TYR A 68 -6.38 1.77 0.63
N GLY A 69 -7.54 1.63 1.28
CA GLY A 69 -8.17 2.70 2.05
C GLY A 69 -8.39 3.99 1.25
N TYR A 70 -7.88 5.11 1.78
CA TYR A 70 -7.90 6.44 1.18
C TYR A 70 -6.60 6.82 0.47
N SER A 71 -5.69 5.86 0.22
CA SER A 71 -4.36 6.15 -0.31
C SER A 71 -4.04 5.30 -1.54
N ASP A 72 -3.37 5.91 -2.52
CA ASP A 72 -2.66 5.17 -3.56
C ASP A 72 -1.21 4.99 -3.16
N TYR A 73 -0.65 3.83 -3.49
CA TYR A 73 0.72 3.47 -3.19
C TYR A 73 1.50 3.14 -4.46
N HIS A 74 2.76 3.55 -4.46
CA HIS A 74 3.73 3.31 -5.53
C HIS A 74 5.00 2.71 -4.92
N PHE A 75 5.52 1.67 -5.54
CA PHE A 75 6.65 0.88 -5.05
C PHE A 75 7.84 1.08 -5.98
N SER A 76 8.83 1.90 -5.59
CA SER A 76 9.87 2.36 -6.52
C SER A 76 10.58 1.21 -7.25
N TRP A 77 10.84 0.11 -6.55
CA TRP A 77 11.52 -1.08 -7.08
C TRP A 77 10.79 -1.76 -8.25
N ARG A 78 9.51 -1.48 -8.46
CA ARG A 78 8.71 -1.99 -9.59
C ARG A 78 8.80 -1.10 -10.83
N HIS A 79 9.29 0.14 -10.70
CA HIS A 79 9.20 1.16 -11.74
C HIS A 79 10.56 1.71 -12.20
N ASP A 80 11.60 1.64 -11.36
CA ASP A 80 12.90 2.26 -11.62
C ASP A 80 14.06 1.27 -11.83
N GLY A 81 13.75 -0.02 -11.99
CA GLY A 81 14.75 -1.09 -12.13
C GLY A 81 15.41 -1.51 -10.82
N GLY A 82 14.79 -1.20 -9.67
CA GLY A 82 15.31 -1.56 -8.35
C GLY A 82 16.37 -0.56 -7.84
N ARG A 83 16.32 0.68 -8.34
CA ARG A 83 17.19 1.75 -7.89
C ARG A 83 16.95 2.01 -6.40
N LYS A 84 18.03 2.42 -5.74
CA LYS A 84 18.05 2.74 -4.32
C LYS A 84 18.48 4.19 -4.13
N TYR A 85 18.11 4.73 -2.99
CA TYR A 85 18.30 6.14 -2.67
C TYR A 85 18.66 6.26 -1.20
N ASP A 86 19.48 7.26 -0.86
CA ASP A 86 19.50 7.79 0.49
C ASP A 86 18.10 8.32 0.88
N GLY A 87 17.83 8.46 2.17
CA GLY A 87 16.51 8.82 2.68
C GLY A 87 15.97 10.14 2.14
N GLN A 88 16.83 11.13 1.91
CA GLN A 88 16.41 12.42 1.37
C GLN A 88 16.07 12.31 -0.13
N SER A 89 16.93 11.65 -0.91
CA SER A 89 16.70 11.38 -2.33
C SER A 89 15.47 10.52 -2.58
N ALA A 90 15.19 9.54 -1.70
CA ALA A 90 13.97 8.74 -1.74
C ALA A 90 12.70 9.61 -1.58
N ASN A 91 12.70 10.54 -0.63
CA ASN A 91 11.58 11.46 -0.46
C ASN A 91 11.41 12.40 -1.67
N TYR A 92 12.50 12.84 -2.30
CA TYR A 92 12.43 13.58 -3.56
C TYR A 92 11.88 12.76 -4.71
N TYR A 93 12.23 11.47 -4.80
CA TYR A 93 11.66 10.56 -5.78
C TYR A 93 10.13 10.53 -5.70
N CYS A 94 9.56 10.37 -4.50
CA CYS A 94 8.11 10.37 -4.35
C CYS A 94 7.48 11.70 -4.79
N ARG A 95 8.06 12.84 -4.39
CA ARG A 95 7.58 14.16 -4.82
C ARG A 95 7.65 14.36 -6.34
N SER A 96 8.60 13.71 -7.01
CA SER A 96 8.77 13.79 -8.47
C SER A 96 7.68 13.05 -9.25
N LEU A 97 6.93 12.14 -8.62
CA LEU A 97 5.80 11.43 -9.22
C LEU A 97 4.58 12.34 -9.49
N GLY A 98 4.60 13.57 -8.96
CA GLY A 98 3.57 14.58 -9.17
C GLY A 98 2.82 14.95 -7.90
N TYR A 99 1.78 15.76 -8.07
CA TYR A 99 1.03 16.34 -6.95
C TYR A 99 0.44 15.26 -6.02
N GLY A 100 0.63 15.46 -4.71
CA GLY A 100 0.11 14.61 -3.65
C GLY A 100 1.00 13.43 -3.27
N TRP A 101 1.98 13.05 -4.11
CA TRP A 101 2.90 11.96 -3.79
C TRP A 101 3.97 12.37 -2.78
N GLN A 102 4.17 11.52 -1.78
CA GLN A 102 5.18 11.63 -0.74
C GLN A 102 5.66 10.24 -0.30
N GLY A 103 6.66 10.14 0.58
CA GLY A 103 7.01 8.85 1.18
C GLY A 103 5.85 8.30 2.01
N VAL A 104 5.75 6.97 2.11
CA VAL A 104 4.66 6.33 2.87
C VAL A 104 4.71 6.67 4.35
N SER A 105 3.53 6.86 4.93
CA SER A 105 3.31 7.00 6.36
C SER A 105 2.51 5.77 6.78
N ILE A 106 3.00 4.99 7.74
CA ILE A 106 2.35 3.73 8.11
C ILE A 106 1.60 3.96 9.41
N GLU A 107 0.32 4.33 9.34
CA GLU A 107 -0.41 4.80 10.53
C GLU A 107 -1.18 3.71 11.25
N THR A 108 -1.52 2.63 10.57
CA THR A 108 -2.38 1.58 11.13
C THR A 108 -1.75 0.19 11.06
N PRO A 109 -2.07 -0.72 12.01
CA PRO A 109 -1.61 -2.11 11.94
C PRO A 109 -2.05 -2.84 10.66
N TYR A 110 -3.20 -2.48 10.09
CA TYR A 110 -3.69 -3.08 8.85
C TYR A 110 -2.87 -2.66 7.64
N GLU A 111 -2.49 -1.38 7.58
CA GLU A 111 -1.61 -0.87 6.55
C GLU A 111 -0.20 -1.48 6.66
N ASP A 112 0.36 -1.53 7.86
CA ASP A 112 1.64 -2.19 8.14
C ASP A 112 1.63 -3.65 7.68
N ALA A 113 0.54 -4.39 7.94
CA ALA A 113 0.40 -5.78 7.53
C ALA A 113 0.34 -5.94 6.00
N ILE A 114 -0.35 -5.04 5.29
CA ILE A 114 -0.45 -5.08 3.82
C ILE A 114 0.90 -4.74 3.19
N ILE A 115 1.57 -3.70 3.67
CA ILE A 115 2.92 -3.32 3.22
C ILE A 115 3.91 -4.44 3.49
N SER A 116 3.89 -5.02 4.70
CA SER A 116 4.75 -6.14 5.08
C SER A 116 4.54 -7.36 4.19
N LYS A 117 3.28 -7.66 3.84
CA LYS A 117 2.96 -8.75 2.90
C LYS A 117 3.59 -8.50 1.53
N ILE A 118 3.55 -7.27 1.02
CA ILE A 118 4.13 -6.93 -0.29
C ILE A 118 5.66 -7.00 -0.24
N ILE A 119 6.28 -6.46 0.81
CA ILE A 119 7.73 -6.57 1.05
C ILE A 119 8.17 -8.04 1.06
N TYR A 120 7.41 -8.90 1.75
CA TYR A 120 7.68 -10.33 1.79
C TYR A 120 7.53 -10.99 0.42
N GLN A 121 6.41 -10.77 -0.28
CA GLN A 121 6.09 -11.40 -1.56
C GLN A 121 7.08 -11.00 -2.67
N ASP A 122 7.50 -9.73 -2.68
CA ASP A 122 8.45 -9.21 -3.66
C ASP A 122 9.92 -9.48 -3.25
N ASN A 123 10.14 -10.13 -2.10
CA ASN A 123 11.46 -10.39 -1.53
C ASN A 123 12.32 -9.12 -1.39
N VAL A 124 11.68 -8.02 -0.97
CA VAL A 124 12.35 -6.74 -0.76
C VAL A 124 13.04 -6.76 0.60
N LYS A 125 14.35 -6.54 0.62
CA LYS A 125 15.14 -6.65 1.85
C LYS A 125 14.87 -5.52 2.84
N TYR A 126 14.57 -4.33 2.34
CA TYR A 126 14.33 -3.13 3.14
C TYR A 126 13.72 -2.03 2.28
N ILE A 127 12.96 -1.13 2.91
CA ILE A 127 12.39 0.06 2.25
C ILE A 127 12.56 1.29 3.14
N TRP A 128 12.63 2.46 2.51
CA TRP A 128 12.40 3.73 3.17
C TRP A 128 10.90 4.01 3.35
N THR A 129 10.57 4.69 4.44
CA THR A 129 9.28 5.34 4.67
C THR A 129 9.47 6.87 4.68
N SER A 130 8.41 7.63 4.98
CA SER A 130 8.51 9.06 5.25
C SER A 130 8.92 9.41 6.69
N GLY A 131 9.06 8.40 7.55
CA GLY A 131 9.30 8.62 8.97
C GLY A 131 10.68 9.24 9.21
N TYR A 132 10.71 10.29 10.03
CA TYR A 132 11.95 10.98 10.38
C TYR A 132 11.97 11.39 11.85
N ARG A 133 13.17 11.53 12.39
CA ARG A 133 13.40 11.94 13.77
C ARG A 133 13.30 13.46 13.90
N SER A 134 12.57 13.91 14.91
CA SER A 134 12.37 15.31 15.29
C SER A 134 12.57 15.45 16.80
N GLY A 135 13.81 15.71 17.22
CA GLY A 135 14.20 15.67 18.64
C GLY A 135 14.17 14.24 19.17
N TYR A 136 13.46 14.01 20.28
CA TYR A 136 13.30 12.66 20.86
C TYR A 136 12.17 11.83 20.24
N ASN A 137 11.40 12.41 19.32
CA ASN A 137 10.22 11.76 18.73
C ASN A 137 10.42 11.48 17.24
N PHE A 138 9.64 10.54 16.71
CA PHE A 138 9.48 10.34 15.28
C PHE A 138 8.20 11.00 14.78
N ARG A 139 8.20 11.40 13.51
CA ARG A 139 7.07 12.03 12.82
C ARG A 139 6.96 11.47 11.40
N TRP A 140 5.75 11.47 10.85
CA TRP A 140 5.52 11.23 9.44
C TRP A 140 5.61 12.52 8.65
N ALA A 141 6.10 12.46 7.40
CA ALA A 141 6.13 13.65 6.54
C ALA A 141 4.72 14.13 6.16
N SER A 142 3.72 13.23 6.20
CA SER A 142 2.30 13.54 6.05
C SER A 142 1.76 14.51 7.11
N GLY A 143 2.43 14.61 8.27
CA GLY A 143 1.92 15.31 9.45
C GLY A 143 0.89 14.49 10.25
N ASN A 144 0.56 13.28 9.83
CA ASN A 144 -0.31 12.39 10.59
C ASN A 144 0.34 11.97 11.92
N PRO A 145 -0.46 11.58 12.93
CA PRO A 145 0.05 11.09 14.21
C PRO A 145 1.01 9.91 14.05
N PHE A 146 2.11 9.94 14.79
CA PHE A 146 3.09 8.86 14.81
C PHE A 146 2.89 8.02 16.07
N TYR A 147 2.50 6.75 15.90
CA TYR A 147 2.22 5.83 17.02
C TYR A 147 3.32 4.79 17.26
N GLY A 148 4.29 4.63 16.35
CA GLY A 148 5.37 3.66 16.54
C GLY A 148 4.90 2.21 16.67
N ILE A 149 3.95 1.79 15.83
CA ILE A 149 3.18 0.55 16.04
C ILE A 149 3.96 -0.74 15.82
N ASN A 150 5.11 -0.72 15.13
CA ASN A 150 5.83 -1.93 14.72
C ASN A 150 7.36 -1.80 14.80
N TRP A 151 7.87 -1.07 15.80
CA TRP A 151 9.30 -1.03 16.11
C TRP A 151 9.87 -2.43 16.42
N SER A 152 11.12 -2.66 16.01
CA SER A 152 11.82 -3.89 16.37
C SER A 152 12.18 -3.93 17.86
N TYR A 153 12.22 -5.14 18.41
CA TYR A 153 12.74 -5.40 19.76
C TYR A 153 14.26 -5.63 19.77
N THR A 154 14.92 -5.57 18.62
CA THR A 154 16.37 -5.76 18.44
C THR A 154 16.92 -4.84 17.35
N GLY A 155 18.23 -4.80 17.20
CA GLY A 155 18.94 -3.98 16.22
C GLY A 155 20.42 -4.36 16.18
N SER A 156 21.26 -3.48 15.63
CA SER A 156 22.72 -3.70 15.53
C SER A 156 23.38 -3.92 16.91
N LEU A 157 22.83 -3.30 17.96
CA LEU A 157 23.27 -3.43 19.35
C LEU A 157 22.50 -4.50 20.15
N GLY A 158 21.59 -5.24 19.51
CA GLY A 158 20.70 -6.18 20.19
C GLY A 158 19.68 -5.52 21.13
N LYS A 159 19.33 -4.26 20.88
CA LYS A 159 18.41 -3.45 21.69
C LYS A 159 17.13 -3.09 20.93
N PRO A 160 16.01 -2.82 21.63
CA PRO A 160 14.79 -2.33 20.99
C PRO A 160 14.98 -0.99 20.29
N GLN A 161 14.32 -0.84 19.16
CA GLN A 161 14.31 0.37 18.33
C GLN A 161 13.23 1.36 18.81
N PRO A 162 13.40 2.67 18.60
CA PRO A 162 14.59 3.30 18.03
C PRO A 162 15.74 3.38 19.04
N ASP A 163 16.96 3.00 18.64
CA ASP A 163 18.12 2.95 19.53
C ASP A 163 19.24 3.95 19.18
N ASN A 164 19.16 4.58 18.01
CA ASN A 164 20.07 5.63 17.56
C ASN A 164 21.55 5.20 17.66
N ALA A 165 21.81 3.96 17.26
CA ALA A 165 23.07 3.24 17.37
C ALA A 165 24.20 3.85 16.52
N GLU A 166 23.91 4.40 15.34
CA GLU A 166 24.92 4.98 14.45
C GLU A 166 25.29 6.43 14.83
N ASP A 167 25.95 6.63 15.97
CA ASP A 167 26.52 7.91 16.41
C ASP A 167 25.54 9.10 16.39
N GLY A 168 24.25 8.89 16.67
CA GLY A 168 23.27 9.98 16.62
C GLY A 168 22.66 10.28 15.25
N LYS A 169 22.98 9.49 14.22
CA LYS A 169 22.65 9.81 12.82
C LYS A 169 21.44 9.05 12.28
N GLU A 170 20.81 8.19 13.07
CA GLU A 170 19.64 7.39 12.70
C GLU A 170 18.36 8.22 12.74
N ASN A 171 18.29 9.18 11.81
CA ASN A 171 17.20 10.15 11.75
C ASN A 171 16.08 9.76 10.78
N CYS A 172 16.19 8.60 10.12
CA CYS A 172 15.24 8.10 9.14
C CYS A 172 14.63 6.77 9.60
N LEU A 173 13.37 6.52 9.24
CA LEU A 173 12.68 5.27 9.54
C LEU A 173 12.65 4.36 8.32
N ALA A 174 13.20 3.15 8.47
CA ALA A 174 13.13 2.09 7.48
C ALA A 174 12.30 0.91 8.00
N VAL A 175 11.69 0.17 7.07
CA VAL A 175 11.16 -1.17 7.34
C VAL A 175 12.17 -2.19 6.80
N LEU A 176 12.64 -3.10 7.66
CA LEU A 176 13.62 -4.12 7.31
C LEU A 176 12.95 -5.50 7.30
N ASN A 177 13.23 -6.30 6.28
CA ASN A 177 12.67 -7.63 6.13
C ASN A 177 13.59 -8.68 6.74
N ASN A 178 13.29 -9.03 8.00
CA ASN A 178 13.98 -10.06 8.78
C ASN A 178 15.50 -9.89 8.83
N PHE A 179 15.98 -8.65 8.81
CA PHE A 179 17.41 -8.34 8.76
C PHE A 179 18.12 -8.75 10.05
N TYR A 180 17.44 -8.66 11.20
CA TYR A 180 17.95 -9.03 12.51
C TYR A 180 17.27 -10.28 13.09
N ASN A 181 16.68 -11.13 12.23
CA ASN A 181 15.91 -12.30 12.63
C ASN A 181 14.71 -11.97 13.55
N ASP A 182 14.05 -10.84 13.26
CA ASP A 182 12.99 -10.19 14.04
C ASP A 182 11.66 -10.06 13.26
N GLY A 183 11.61 -10.63 12.05
CA GLY A 183 10.51 -10.45 11.10
C GLY A 183 10.59 -9.11 10.36
N ILE A 184 9.46 -8.65 9.81
CA ILE A 184 9.38 -7.37 9.11
C ILE A 184 9.08 -6.29 10.15
N LYS A 185 10.08 -5.45 10.45
CA LYS A 185 10.04 -4.49 11.56
C LYS A 185 10.59 -3.13 11.19
N TRP A 186 10.19 -2.11 11.96
CA TRP A 186 10.69 -0.75 11.80
C TRP A 186 11.98 -0.57 12.59
N HIS A 187 12.92 0.13 11.97
CA HIS A 187 14.23 0.47 12.51
C HIS A 187 14.52 1.94 12.25
N ASP A 188 15.14 2.62 13.22
CA ASP A 188 15.79 3.87 12.92
C ASP A 188 17.12 3.56 12.23
N VAL A 189 17.37 4.24 11.12
CA VAL A 189 18.51 3.95 10.26
C VAL A 189 19.10 5.27 9.81
N ALA A 190 20.43 5.32 9.70
CA ALA A 190 21.06 6.53 9.21
C ALA A 190 20.64 6.83 7.77
N CYS A 191 20.30 8.09 7.53
CA CYS A 191 19.65 8.50 6.28
C CYS A 191 20.52 8.31 5.03
N TYR A 192 21.84 8.13 5.16
CA TYR A 192 22.74 7.93 4.02
C TYR A 192 22.68 6.49 3.44
N HIS A 193 22.04 5.55 4.13
CA HIS A 193 21.89 4.18 3.62
C HIS A 193 20.98 4.15 2.39
N GLU A 194 21.32 3.32 1.40
CA GLU A 194 20.54 3.25 0.17
C GLU A 194 19.44 2.19 0.24
N LYS A 195 18.19 2.60 0.01
CA LYS A 195 17.02 1.71 -0.03
C LYS A 195 16.04 2.15 -1.13
N PRO A 196 15.23 1.24 -1.68
CA PRO A 196 14.04 1.64 -2.42
C PRO A 196 13.03 2.29 -1.45
N ILE A 197 12.02 2.98 -1.98
CA ILE A 197 10.99 3.67 -1.19
C ILE A 197 9.59 3.27 -1.61
N ILE A 198 8.67 3.26 -0.66
CA ILE A 198 7.24 3.26 -0.93
C ILE A 198 6.76 4.71 -0.89
N CYS A 199 6.10 5.14 -1.96
CA CYS A 199 5.41 6.42 -2.02
C CYS A 199 3.92 6.23 -1.79
N GLU A 200 3.28 7.22 -1.19
CA GLU A 200 1.83 7.29 -0.99
C GLU A 200 1.29 8.63 -1.50
N ARG A 201 -0.01 8.66 -1.78
CA ARG A 201 -0.77 9.90 -1.87
C ARG A 201 -2.22 9.68 -1.43
N PRO A 202 -2.91 10.72 -0.97
CA PRO A 202 -4.36 10.64 -0.78
C PRO A 202 -5.08 10.40 -2.10
N ARG A 203 -6.09 9.54 -2.09
CA ARG A 203 -7.05 9.44 -3.18
C ARG A 203 -8.04 10.58 -3.07
N VAL A 204 -8.19 11.31 -4.16
CA VAL A 204 -9.41 12.09 -4.37
C VAL A 204 -10.50 11.10 -4.76
N TYR A 205 -11.30 10.63 -3.80
CA TYR A 205 -12.57 9.98 -4.11
C TYR A 205 -13.50 11.05 -4.71
N GLY A 206 -13.57 11.09 -6.05
CA GLY A 206 -14.57 11.81 -6.83
C GLY A 206 -15.00 13.19 -6.31
N GLY A 207 -14.27 14.25 -6.67
CA GLY A 207 -14.75 15.61 -6.46
C GLY A 207 -13.78 16.67 -7.00
N TYR A 208 -14.19 17.31 -8.10
CA TYR A 208 -13.62 18.51 -8.75
C TYR A 208 -12.46 18.31 -9.73
N GLY A 209 -12.82 18.14 -11.00
CA GLY A 209 -11.88 18.17 -12.13
C GLY A 209 -12.47 17.92 -13.52
N SER A 210 -13.77 18.15 -13.77
CA SER A 210 -14.30 18.28 -15.13
C SER A 210 -15.09 19.58 -15.24
N SER A 211 -14.35 20.68 -15.45
CA SER A 211 -14.86 21.76 -16.28
C SER A 211 -15.16 21.15 -17.65
N LEU A 212 -16.41 20.74 -17.88
CA LEU A 212 -17.14 20.69 -19.15
C LEU A 212 -18.51 20.07 -18.84
N GLY A 213 -19.57 20.77 -19.22
CA GLY A 213 -20.95 20.53 -18.79
C GLY A 213 -21.51 19.15 -19.15
N GLY A 214 -22.37 18.65 -18.27
CA GLY A 214 -23.21 17.48 -18.46
C GLY A 214 -24.00 17.23 -17.19
N GLY A 215 -25.31 17.42 -17.24
CA GLY A 215 -26.19 17.48 -16.07
C GLY A 215 -26.19 16.22 -15.20
N PHE A 216 -26.14 16.44 -13.89
CA PHE A 216 -26.56 15.44 -12.91
C PHE A 216 -28.09 15.30 -12.99
N THR A 217 -28.56 14.18 -13.52
CA THR A 217 -29.83 13.59 -13.06
C THR A 217 -29.48 12.59 -11.97
N GLY A 218 -30.05 12.80 -10.78
CA GLY A 218 -29.81 11.97 -9.61
C GLY A 218 -30.34 10.55 -9.81
N GLY A 219 -29.57 9.59 -9.31
CA GLY A 219 -29.96 8.18 -9.23
C GLY A 219 -29.31 7.54 -8.02
N SER A 220 -30.06 7.50 -6.93
CA SER A 220 -29.70 7.01 -5.61
C SER A 220 -29.57 5.48 -5.56
N ASN A 221 -28.66 5.00 -4.71
CA ASN A 221 -28.68 3.72 -3.98
C ASN A 221 -29.05 2.43 -4.73
N ALA A 222 -28.05 1.66 -5.13
CA ALA A 222 -28.19 0.20 -5.25
C ALA A 222 -28.00 -0.45 -3.86
N GLY A 223 -29.05 -0.35 -3.02
CA GLY A 223 -29.23 -1.19 -1.85
C GLY A 223 -29.84 -2.53 -2.27
N VAL A 224 -29.30 -3.62 -1.74
CA VAL A 224 -29.83 -4.98 -1.89
C VAL A 224 -31.24 -5.03 -1.29
N GLY A 225 -32.26 -5.09 -2.15
CA GLY A 225 -33.66 -5.24 -1.77
C GLY A 225 -34.21 -6.59 -2.24
N VAL A 226 -34.47 -7.49 -1.30
CA VAL A 226 -35.25 -8.71 -1.52
C VAL A 226 -36.69 -8.28 -1.85
N GLY A 227 -37.09 -8.46 -3.11
CA GLY A 227 -38.41 -8.09 -3.58
C GLY A 227 -39.49 -9.02 -3.03
N VAL A 228 -40.40 -8.49 -2.21
CA VAL A 228 -41.74 -9.04 -2.03
C VAL A 228 -42.68 -8.12 -2.79
N GLY A 229 -43.09 -8.55 -3.99
CA GLY A 229 -44.01 -7.81 -4.83
C GLY A 229 -45.43 -7.85 -4.26
N VAL A 230 -45.97 -6.69 -3.91
CA VAL A 230 -47.43 -6.50 -3.76
C VAL A 230 -47.87 -5.61 -4.92
N GLY A 231 -48.51 -6.23 -5.91
CA GLY A 231 -49.08 -5.54 -7.05
C GLY A 231 -50.34 -4.77 -6.61
N VAL A 232 -50.39 -3.47 -6.88
CA VAL A 232 -51.62 -2.68 -6.76
C VAL A 232 -52.27 -2.65 -8.14
N GLY A 233 -53.32 -3.47 -8.30
CA GLY A 233 -54.20 -3.45 -9.46
C GLY A 233 -55.13 -2.25 -9.41
N VAL A 234 -55.17 -1.49 -10.51
CA VAL A 234 -56.15 -0.42 -10.73
C VAL A 234 -57.45 -1.08 -11.17
N GLY A 235 -58.52 -0.91 -10.38
CA GLY A 235 -59.86 -1.43 -10.70
C GLY A 235 -60.92 -0.39 -10.39
N GLY A 236 -61.50 0.19 -11.45
CA GLY A 236 -62.67 1.07 -11.35
C GLY A 236 -63.94 0.30 -11.01
N GLY A 237 -64.88 0.97 -10.34
CA GLY A 237 -66.20 0.43 -10.01
C GLY A 237 -67.13 1.51 -9.48
N VAL A 238 -68.13 1.84 -10.29
CA VAL A 238 -69.30 2.68 -9.99
C VAL A 238 -70.27 1.98 -9.05
N GLY A 239 -70.96 2.72 -8.17
CA GLY A 239 -72.11 2.22 -7.40
C GLY A 239 -72.50 3.12 -6.23
N GLY A 240 -73.67 3.75 -6.30
CA GLY A 240 -74.14 4.75 -5.35
C GLY A 240 -74.83 4.23 -4.08
N GLY A 241 -75.41 5.17 -3.33
CA GLY A 241 -76.49 4.91 -2.39
C GLY A 241 -76.27 5.33 -0.92
N LEU A 242 -76.84 6.49 -0.58
CA LEU A 242 -77.82 6.71 0.50
C LEU A 242 -77.43 6.62 2.03
N TYR A 243 -77.76 7.72 2.71
CA TYR A 243 -78.31 7.95 4.08
C TYR A 243 -77.48 7.83 5.38
N GLY A 244 -77.50 8.96 6.12
CA GLY A 244 -77.63 9.10 7.59
C GLY A 244 -76.33 9.06 8.39
N ARG A 245 -76.09 9.91 9.40
CA ARG A 245 -76.95 10.76 10.23
C ARG A 245 -76.15 11.99 10.66
#